data_AF-A0A392RX42-F1
#
_entry.id   AF-A0A392RX42-F1
#
_cell.length_a   1.000
_cell.length_b   1.000
_cell.length_c   1.000
_cell.angle_alpha   90.00
_cell.angle_beta   90.00
_cell.angle_gamma   90.00
#
_symmetry.space_group_name_H-M   'P 1'
#
loop_
_entity.id
_entity.type
_entity.pdbx_description
1 polymer ?
#
loop_
_entity_poly.entity_id
_entity_poly.type
_entity_poly.pdbx_seq_one_letter_code
_entity_poly.pdbx_strand_id
1 'polypeptide(L)'
;MVVLSKTTTEQYPCIRNIKQTTFSTEIPLVDLSKPDAKNLIVKACEEFGFFKVVNHGVSMESITLLESEAVKFFSMPFNQKEKAGPANPFGYGNKKIGQNGDVGW
;
A
#
# COMPACT_ATOMS: atom_id res chain seq x y z
N MET A 1 19.19 -40.26 9.75
CA MET A 1 18.01 -39.64 10.39
C MET A 1 17.65 -38.43 9.56
N VAL A 2 16.69 -38.56 8.65
CA VAL A 2 16.29 -37.47 7.74
C VAL A 2 15.33 -36.57 8.50
N VAL A 3 15.79 -35.37 8.86
CA VAL A 3 14.93 -34.36 9.48
C VAL A 3 14.08 -33.77 8.36
N LEU A 4 12.80 -34.15 8.32
CA LEU A 4 11.78 -33.46 7.53
C LEU A 4 11.68 -32.02 8.06
N SER A 5 12.15 -31.04 7.28
CA SER A 5 11.86 -29.64 7.54
C SER A 5 10.36 -29.42 7.40
N LYS A 6 9.70 -29.06 8.51
CA LYS A 6 8.28 -28.70 8.52
C LYS A 6 8.08 -27.54 7.55
N THR A 7 7.19 -27.72 6.58
CA THR A 7 6.69 -26.66 5.71
C THR A 7 6.06 -25.59 6.60
N THR A 8 6.67 -24.42 6.70
CA THR A 8 6.07 -23.26 7.37
C THR A 8 4.84 -22.86 6.56
N THR A 9 3.67 -23.31 7.00
CA THR A 9 2.38 -22.85 6.48
C THR A 9 2.31 -21.35 6.73
N GLU A 10 2.37 -20.54 5.66
CA GLU A 10 2.19 -19.09 5.73
C GLU A 10 0.79 -18.79 6.28
N GLN A 11 0.70 -18.53 7.58
CA GLN A 11 -0.55 -18.12 8.22
C GLN A 11 -0.68 -16.60 8.09
N TYR A 12 -1.46 -16.15 7.11
CA TYR A 12 -1.87 -14.75 7.04
C TYR A 12 -2.79 -14.45 8.23
N PRO A 13 -2.63 -13.30 8.90
CA PRO A 13 -3.62 -12.87 9.89
C PRO A 13 -4.98 -12.72 9.19
N CYS A 14 -5.93 -13.61 9.51
CA CYS A 14 -7.29 -13.53 9.03
C CYS A 14 -7.98 -12.34 9.70
N ILE A 15 -8.03 -11.20 9.01
CA ILE A 15 -8.82 -10.06 9.44
C ILE A 15 -10.29 -10.41 9.20
N ARG A 16 -11.11 -10.31 10.24
CA ARG A 16 -12.56 -10.53 10.11
C ARG A 16 -13.11 -9.57 9.06
N ASN A 17 -13.98 -10.06 8.18
CA ASN A 17 -14.72 -9.23 7.22
C ASN A 17 -15.38 -8.06 7.97
N ILE A 18 -14.85 -6.85 7.82
CA ILE A 18 -15.42 -5.64 8.42
C ILE A 18 -16.74 -5.40 7.68
N LYS A 19 -17.86 -5.72 8.33
CA LYS A 19 -19.17 -5.17 7.94
C LYS A 19 -18.99 -3.66 7.91
N GLN A 20 -19.36 -2.99 6.82
CA GLN A 20 -19.28 -1.52 6.67
C GLN A 20 -19.74 -0.84 7.96
N THR A 21 -18.79 -0.51 8.83
CA THR A 21 -19.00 0.44 9.90
C THR A 21 -19.11 1.77 9.18
N THR A 22 -20.27 2.40 9.28
CA THR A 22 -20.44 3.79 8.89
C THR A 22 -19.41 4.59 9.69
N PHE A 23 -18.23 4.82 9.12
CA PHE A 23 -17.28 5.78 9.66
C PHE A 23 -18.00 7.13 9.60
N SER A 24 -18.58 7.55 10.73
CA SER A 24 -19.26 8.84 10.84
C SER A 24 -18.29 10.01 10.97
N THR A 25 -17.01 9.76 10.73
CA THR A 25 -15.96 10.77 10.66
C THR A 25 -15.37 10.69 9.27
N GLU A 26 -15.80 11.62 8.41
CA GLU A 26 -15.24 11.79 7.08
C GLU A 26 -13.74 12.03 7.23
N ILE A 27 -12.92 11.22 6.56
CA ILE A 27 -11.45 11.41 6.53
C ILE A 27 -11.20 12.85 6.07
N PRO A 28 -10.38 13.64 6.80
CA PRO A 28 -10.14 15.03 6.43
C PRO A 28 -9.69 15.16 4.98
N LEU A 29 -10.34 16.04 4.22
CA LEU A 29 -10.01 16.33 2.83
C LEU A 29 -9.31 17.68 2.73
N VAL A 30 -8.09 17.69 2.21
CA VAL A 30 -7.28 18.90 2.04
C VAL A 30 -7.17 19.24 0.55
N ASP A 31 -7.69 20.41 0.19
CA ASP A 31 -7.52 21.01 -1.14
C ASP A 31 -6.27 21.92 -1.15
N LEU A 32 -5.20 21.49 -1.83
CA LEU A 32 -3.94 22.24 -1.89
C LEU A 32 -4.01 23.53 -2.73
N SER A 33 -5.09 23.75 -3.47
CA SER A 33 -5.31 25.01 -4.19
C SER A 33 -5.79 26.15 -3.28
N LYS A 34 -6.17 25.84 -2.02
CA LYS A 34 -6.71 26.82 -1.07
C LYS A 34 -5.63 27.39 -0.15
N PRO A 35 -5.72 28.68 0.24
CA PRO A 35 -4.74 29.31 1.11
C PRO A 35 -4.66 28.68 2.51
N ASP A 36 -5.75 28.08 2.99
CA ASP A 36 -5.84 27.50 4.33
C ASP A 36 -5.34 26.04 4.42
N ALA A 37 -4.87 25.46 3.31
CA ALA A 37 -4.46 24.06 3.25
C ALA A 37 -3.43 23.67 4.33
N LYS A 38 -2.51 24.58 4.67
CA LYS A 38 -1.48 24.34 5.70
C LYS A 38 -2.08 24.10 7.09
N ASN A 39 -3.07 24.89 7.49
CA ASN A 39 -3.72 24.76 8.79
C ASN A 39 -4.55 23.48 8.86
N LEU A 40 -5.24 23.13 7.77
CA LEU A 40 -5.99 21.89 7.66
C LEU A 40 -5.10 20.65 7.74
N ILE A 41 -3.89 20.69 7.15
CA ILE A 41 -2.90 19.61 7.27
C ILE A 41 -2.47 19.45 8.73
N VAL A 42 -2.10 20.54 9.41
CA VAL A 42 -1.68 20.49 10.84
C VAL A 42 -2.79 19.87 11.67
N LYS A 43 -4.02 20.37 11.54
CA LYS A 43 -5.17 19.86 12.28
C LYS A 43 -5.43 18.38 12.01
N ALA A 44 -5.37 17.95 10.75
CA ALA A 44 -5.57 16.54 10.40
C ALA A 44 -4.45 15.64 10.93
N CYS A 45 -3.21 16.11 10.96
CA CYS A 45 -2.09 15.40 11.58
C CYS A 45 -2.28 15.25 13.10
N GLU A 46 -2.75 16.31 13.78
CA GLU A 46 -2.99 16.30 15.23
C GLU A 46 -4.18 15.43 15.64
N GLU A 47 -5.29 15.50 14.90
CA GLU A 47 -6.54 14.83 15.27
C GLU A 47 -6.64 13.39 14.72
N PHE A 48 -6.08 13.12 13.54
CA PHE A 48 -6.24 11.83 12.84
C PHE A 48 -4.92 11.13 12.52
N GLY A 49 -3.84 11.89 12.30
CA GLY A 49 -2.60 11.37 11.71
C GLY A 49 -2.74 10.92 10.24
N PHE A 50 -3.87 11.25 9.60
CA PHE A 50 -4.20 10.84 8.23
C PHE A 50 -5.18 11.81 7.56
N PHE A 51 -5.05 12.03 6.25
CA PHE A 51 -5.94 12.87 5.44
C PHE A 51 -5.84 12.52 3.95
N LYS A 52 -6.85 12.91 3.17
CA LYS A 52 -6.84 12.83 1.71
C LYS A 52 -6.48 14.19 1.12
N VAL A 53 -5.65 14.18 0.07
CA VAL A 53 -5.28 15.38 -0.67
C VAL A 53 -5.99 15.43 -2.03
N VAL A 54 -6.45 16.62 -2.42
CA VAL A 54 -6.96 16.93 -3.77
C VAL A 54 -6.32 18.20 -4.32
N ASN A 55 -6.43 18.39 -5.65
CA ASN A 55 -5.85 19.53 -6.36
C ASN A 55 -4.34 19.71 -6.09
N HIS A 56 -3.61 18.59 -5.98
CA HIS A 56 -2.17 18.57 -5.73
C HIS A 56 -1.30 18.93 -6.94
N GLY A 57 -1.89 19.19 -8.11
CA GLY A 57 -1.18 19.61 -9.32
C GLY A 57 -0.47 18.49 -10.09
N VAL A 58 -0.56 17.24 -9.65
CA VAL A 58 -0.07 16.09 -10.43
C VAL A 58 -1.11 15.74 -11.49
N SER A 59 -0.68 15.60 -12.74
CA SER A 59 -1.59 15.35 -13.85
C SER A 59 -2.26 13.97 -13.72
N MET A 60 -3.55 13.90 -14.09
CA MET A 60 -4.27 12.63 -14.11
C MET A 60 -3.69 11.66 -15.14
N GLU A 61 -3.16 12.16 -16.26
CA GLU A 61 -2.50 11.34 -17.28
C GLU A 61 -1.28 10.59 -16.72
N SER A 62 -0.44 11.27 -15.93
CA SER A 62 0.71 10.63 -15.28
C SER A 62 0.29 9.52 -14.30
N ILE A 63 -0.80 9.75 -13.55
CA ILE A 63 -1.35 8.77 -12.61
C ILE A 63 -1.88 7.55 -13.37
N THR A 64 -2.68 7.76 -14.41
CA THR A 64 -3.24 6.69 -15.24
C THR A 64 -2.14 5.88 -15.94
N LEU A 65 -1.12 6.54 -16.47
CA LEU A 65 0.02 5.86 -17.11
C LEU A 65 0.77 4.98 -16.10
N LEU A 66 1.09 5.53 -14.92
CA LEU A 66 1.76 4.79 -13.84
C LEU A 66 0.95 3.55 -13.43
N GLU A 67 -0.35 3.71 -13.22
CA GLU A 67 -1.25 2.61 -12.86
C GLU A 67 -1.28 1.54 -13.96
N SER A 68 -1.38 1.94 -15.23
CA SER A 68 -1.43 1.00 -16.35
C SER A 68 -0.16 0.15 -16.49
N GLU A 69 1.03 0.74 -16.33
CA GLU A 69 2.29 0.01 -16.38
C GLU A 69 2.50 -0.86 -15.13
N ALA A 70 2.03 -0.42 -13.95
CA ALA A 70 2.03 -1.25 -12.75
C ALA A 70 1.13 -2.48 -12.92
N VAL A 71 -0.11 -2.31 -13.39
CA VAL A 71 -1.04 -3.43 -13.67
C VAL A 71 -0.43 -4.39 -14.68
N LYS A 72 0.15 -3.89 -15.76
CA LYS A 72 0.83 -4.70 -16.78
C LYS A 72 1.99 -5.51 -16.18
N PHE A 73 2.84 -4.89 -15.36
CA PHE A 73 3.92 -5.59 -14.66
C PHE A 73 3.37 -6.69 -13.74
N PHE A 74 2.40 -6.38 -12.89
CA PHE A 74 1.87 -7.35 -11.92
C PHE A 74 1.02 -8.46 -12.55
N SER A 75 0.51 -8.25 -13.78
CA SER A 75 -0.18 -9.27 -14.59
C SER A 75 0.77 -10.27 -15.24
N MET A 76 2.08 -10.00 -15.30
CA MET A 76 3.05 -10.94 -15.85
C MET A 76 3.11 -12.24 -15.02
N PRO A 77 3.52 -13.37 -15.64
CA PRO A 77 3.78 -14.62 -14.94
C PRO A 77 4.76 -14.43 -13.77
N PHE A 78 4.53 -15.18 -12.68
CA PHE A 78 5.32 -15.07 -11.46
C PHE A 78 6.83 -15.17 -11.70
N ASN A 79 7.27 -16.14 -12.52
CA ASN A 79 8.68 -16.35 -12.85
C ASN A 79 9.33 -15.18 -13.60
N GLN A 80 8.54 -14.31 -14.26
CA GLN A 80 9.06 -13.10 -14.90
C GLN A 80 9.20 -11.97 -13.90
N LYS A 81 8.22 -11.81 -12.98
CA LYS A 81 8.28 -10.81 -11.90
C LYS A 81 9.42 -11.09 -10.93
N GLU A 82 9.66 -12.36 -10.62
CA GLU A 82 10.74 -12.78 -9.70
C GLU A 82 12.13 -12.34 -10.17
N LYS A 83 12.35 -12.20 -11.49
CA LYS A 83 13.62 -11.70 -12.05
C LYS A 83 13.92 -10.25 -11.68
N ALA A 84 12.92 -9.48 -11.26
CA ALA A 84 13.08 -8.10 -10.81
C ALA A 84 13.31 -7.99 -9.30
N GLY A 85 13.34 -9.11 -8.56
CA GLY A 85 13.62 -9.16 -7.12
C GLY A 85 15.08 -9.44 -6.78
N PRO A 86 15.41 -9.52 -5.48
CA PRO A 86 14.52 -9.31 -4.33
C PRO A 86 14.32 -7.82 -4.01
N ALA A 87 13.34 -7.48 -3.17
CA ALA A 87 13.07 -6.09 -2.74
C ALA A 87 14.12 -5.48 -1.77
N ASN A 88 15.34 -6.01 -1.74
CA ASN A 88 16.44 -5.53 -0.89
C ASN A 88 17.76 -5.53 -1.69
N PRO A 89 18.39 -4.37 -1.97
CA PRO A 89 18.00 -3.02 -1.54
C PRO A 89 16.82 -2.41 -2.32
N PHE A 90 16.48 -2.96 -3.50
CA PHE A 90 15.34 -2.53 -4.32
C PHE A 90 14.94 -3.66 -5.28
N GLY A 91 13.66 -3.73 -5.66
CA GLY A 91 13.16 -4.73 -6.60
C GLY A 91 11.76 -5.24 -6.26
N TYR A 92 11.35 -6.32 -6.91
CA TYR A 92 10.08 -7.01 -6.66
C TYR A 92 10.13 -7.85 -5.37
N GLY A 93 9.08 -7.72 -4.55
CA GLY A 93 8.83 -8.53 -3.36
C GLY A 93 7.52 -9.31 -3.50
N ASN A 94 7.46 -10.48 -2.87
CA ASN A 94 6.25 -11.30 -2.80
C ASN A 94 6.03 -11.75 -1.35
N LYS A 95 4.89 -11.37 -0.78
CA LYS A 95 4.41 -11.66 0.58
C LYS A 95 5.26 -11.12 1.73
N LYS A 96 6.57 -11.36 1.73
CA LYS A 96 7.47 -10.96 2.82
C LYS A 96 7.60 -9.44 2.90
N ILE A 97 7.40 -8.90 4.10
CA ILE A 97 7.51 -7.47 4.42
C ILE A 97 8.66 -7.31 5.41
N GLY A 98 9.66 -6.50 5.05
CA GLY A 98 10.83 -6.31 5.90
C GLY A 98 11.65 -7.60 6.13
N GLN A 99 12.44 -7.60 7.20
CA GLN A 99 13.37 -8.71 7.54
C GLN A 99 12.87 -9.58 8.71
N ASN A 100 11.81 -9.17 9.40
CA ASN A 100 11.39 -9.74 10.69
C ASN A 100 10.28 -10.80 10.57
N GLY A 101 10.04 -11.32 9.36
CA GLY A 101 9.08 -12.41 9.14
C GLY A 101 7.63 -11.96 8.94
N ASP A 102 7.37 -10.66 8.87
CA ASP A 102 6.04 -10.14 8.52
C ASP A 102 5.65 -10.56 7.10
N VAL A 103 4.38 -10.95 6.90
CA VAL A 103 3.83 -11.38 5.61
C VAL A 103 2.48 -10.74 5.32
N GLY A 104 2.25 -10.36 4.06
CA GLY A 104 0.97 -9.85 3.54
C GLY A 104 0.45 -10.66 2.36
N TRP A 105 -0.85 -10.53 2.09
CA TRP A 105 -1.55 -11.14 0.95
C TRP A 105 -1.79 -10.12 -0.16
#